data_AF-A0A7C2TKJ5-F1
#
_entry.id   AF-A0A7C2TKJ5-F1
#
_cell.length_a   1.000
_cell.length_b   1.000
_cell.length_c   1.000
_cell.angle_alpha   90.00
_cell.angle_beta   90.00
_cell.angle_gamma   90.00
#
_symmetry.space_group_name_H-M   'P 1'
#
loop_
_entity.id
_entity.type
_entity.pdbx_description
1 polymer ?
#
loop_
_entity_poly.entity_id
_entity_poly.type
_entity_poly.pdbx_seq_one_letter_code
_entity_poly.pdbx_strand_id
1 'polypeptide(L)'
;QTRNGKMNAASMVKTSVDMVKEKLINKDQALRRIQAEQLEQLLHKTIDQNKAKGFKQITKGIAASPGAASGIAVFDVKKATTMGENGTKIILVREETKPEDVPAFFAAAGILTSRGGKTSHAAVVARGMGKPCIVGCSDLKIDYDNGKCVADGQTINEGDTITIDGSSGGIFLGEMPTIQPQITDDFKTILDWSQKTKKIGVRANADTPDAAKLARKYGAQGIGLCRTERMFNAKDRIGLFVDMIMAKTLDERNAVLEKLKQLQKSDFIEILKAMEGYTVTIRLLDPPLHEFLPNPEELANKIYKLEKENSTAGLEQTKTILNRARDLAEINPMMGHRGVRLGITYPEIYRMQIIAVFEAAAELANQKVDARPQIMIPQVSSIAELNHIKRIYDEIKSEIEQKYKQKLKIDFGTMLEVVRACLTAQELADTAEFFSFGTNDLTQATFSFSREDAEGKFLPEYLEKELLEKSPFQSIDENGVGSLMKIGIAGGRKIKPKLEIGICGEHGGDPSSIKFCYKSGLSYVSASPHRIPIAIVAAAQAVLEKPQKTSKKSKKKAKKKSKR
;
A
#
# COMPACT_ATOMS: atom_id res chain seq x y z
N GLN A 1 9.59 41.72 -15.83
CA GLN A 1 8.57 40.67 -15.62
C GLN A 1 8.63 40.22 -14.16
N THR A 2 7.50 40.12 -13.45
CA THR A 2 7.43 39.57 -12.08
C THR A 2 6.52 38.34 -12.06
N ARG A 3 6.91 37.28 -11.33
CA ARG A 3 6.14 36.03 -11.15
C ARG A 3 6.55 35.33 -9.87
N ASN A 4 5.69 34.46 -9.34
CA ASN A 4 6.06 33.59 -8.22
C ASN A 4 7.26 32.70 -8.62
N GLY A 5 8.31 32.72 -7.80
CA GLY A 5 9.51 31.92 -8.01
C GLY A 5 9.21 30.43 -7.87
N LYS A 6 9.70 29.60 -8.81
CA LYS A 6 9.66 28.14 -8.67
C LYS A 6 10.65 27.74 -7.58
N MET A 7 10.23 26.84 -6.68
CA MET A 7 11.02 26.37 -5.55
C MET A 7 10.91 24.85 -5.45
N ASN A 8 11.94 24.20 -4.92
CA ASN A 8 11.84 22.80 -4.51
C ASN A 8 11.04 22.67 -3.21
N ALA A 9 10.67 21.44 -2.83
CA ALA A 9 9.84 21.19 -1.65
C ALA A 9 10.46 21.73 -0.36
N ALA A 10 11.78 21.56 -0.18
CA ALA A 10 12.49 22.02 1.02
C ALA A 10 12.43 23.55 1.17
N SER A 11 12.69 24.27 0.08
CA SER A 11 12.63 25.73 0.05
C SER A 11 11.19 26.22 0.22
N MET A 12 10.21 25.53 -0.36
CA MET A 12 8.80 25.87 -0.17
C MET A 12 8.38 25.73 1.29
N VAL A 13 8.77 24.63 1.97
CA VAL A 13 8.52 24.44 3.40
C VAL A 13 9.19 25.54 4.23
N LYS A 14 10.48 25.78 4.02
CA LYS A 14 11.25 26.79 4.76
C LYS A 14 10.65 28.19 4.60
N THR A 15 10.45 28.63 3.36
CA THR A 15 9.87 29.96 3.08
C THR A 15 8.45 30.09 3.61
N SER A 16 7.64 29.01 3.58
CA SER A 16 6.30 29.02 4.16
C SER A 16 6.34 29.23 5.68
N VAL A 17 7.28 28.60 6.38
CA VAL A 17 7.43 28.76 7.83
C VAL A 17 7.99 30.15 8.17
N ASP A 18 9.02 30.60 7.47
CA ASP A 18 9.65 31.91 7.70
C ASP A 18 8.67 33.05 7.44
N MET A 19 7.88 33.00 6.35
CA MET A 19 6.86 34.02 6.06
C MET A 19 5.73 34.05 7.12
N VAL A 20 5.46 32.95 7.82
CA VAL A 20 4.53 32.95 8.96
C VAL A 20 5.18 33.58 10.20
N LYS A 21 6.46 33.27 10.47
CA LYS A 21 7.23 33.87 11.57
C LYS A 21 7.34 35.39 11.40
N GLU A 22 7.57 35.84 10.17
CA GLU A 22 7.62 37.24 9.75
C GLU A 22 6.24 37.91 9.63
N LYS A 23 5.15 37.17 9.88
CA LYS A 23 3.76 37.65 9.79
C LYS A 23 3.34 38.16 8.41
N LEU A 24 4.04 37.73 7.35
CA LEU A 24 3.69 38.04 5.96
C LEU A 24 2.47 37.22 5.49
N ILE A 25 2.34 35.98 5.97
CA ILE A 25 1.20 35.11 5.72
C ILE A 25 0.74 34.44 7.02
N ASN A 26 -0.50 33.96 7.05
CA ASN A 26 -0.98 33.10 8.13
C ASN A 26 -0.73 31.61 7.84
N LYS A 27 -0.95 30.76 8.85
CA LYS A 27 -0.73 29.29 8.75
C LYS A 27 -1.55 28.65 7.63
N ASP A 28 -2.81 29.05 7.46
CA ASP A 28 -3.67 28.49 6.40
C ASP A 28 -3.13 28.83 5.00
N GLN A 29 -2.63 30.04 4.81
CA GLN A 29 -1.98 30.46 3.57
C GLN A 29 -0.67 29.68 3.32
N ALA A 30 0.11 29.44 4.37
CA ALA A 30 1.32 28.62 4.32
C ALA A 30 1.01 27.16 3.94
N LEU A 31 -0.08 26.59 4.43
CA LEU A 31 -0.49 25.23 4.05
C LEU A 31 -0.98 25.16 2.60
N ARG A 32 -1.68 26.18 2.10
CA ARG A 32 -2.20 26.20 0.71
C ARG A 32 -1.14 26.34 -0.36
N ARG A 33 -0.02 27.01 -0.07
CA ARG A 33 1.04 27.24 -1.07
C ARG A 33 1.92 26.01 -1.31
N ILE A 34 1.91 25.05 -0.38
CA ILE A 34 2.70 23.82 -0.49
C ILE A 34 1.93 22.85 -1.40
N GLN A 35 2.58 22.36 -2.46
CA GLN A 35 2.04 21.25 -3.23
C GLN A 35 2.32 19.95 -2.47
N ALA A 36 1.28 19.26 -2.02
CA ALA A 36 1.42 18.10 -1.16
C ALA A 36 2.22 16.98 -1.84
N GLU A 37 2.05 16.81 -3.15
CA GLU A 37 2.75 15.83 -3.98
C GLU A 37 4.27 16.06 -3.97
N GLN A 38 4.72 17.32 -3.90
CA GLN A 38 6.14 17.65 -3.90
C GLN A 38 6.83 17.26 -2.58
N LEU A 39 6.07 17.07 -1.49
CA LEU A 39 6.63 16.68 -0.20
C LEU A 39 7.23 15.26 -0.22
N GLU A 40 6.92 14.43 -1.21
CA GLU A 40 7.62 13.16 -1.44
C GLU A 40 9.14 13.37 -1.51
N GLN A 41 9.61 14.48 -2.11
CA GLN A 41 11.04 14.81 -2.21
C GLN A 41 11.76 14.94 -0.87
N LEU A 42 11.04 15.22 0.22
CA LEU A 42 11.61 15.37 1.56
C LEU A 42 11.70 14.06 2.33
N LEU A 43 11.06 13.01 1.82
CA LEU A 43 10.90 11.73 2.51
C LEU A 43 11.82 10.63 1.94
N HIS A 44 12.45 10.91 0.80
CA HIS A 44 13.37 10.01 0.13
C HIS A 44 14.75 10.67 -0.03
N LYS A 45 15.79 9.85 -0.15
CA LYS A 45 17.12 10.33 -0.55
C LYS A 45 17.01 11.04 -1.89
N THR A 46 17.71 12.15 -2.09
CA THR A 46 17.72 12.88 -3.37
C THR A 46 19.15 13.14 -3.82
N ILE A 47 19.35 13.38 -5.12
CA ILE A 47 20.66 13.76 -5.66
C ILE A 47 21.02 15.17 -5.19
N ASP A 48 22.27 15.37 -4.75
CA ASP A 48 22.82 16.69 -4.46
C ASP A 48 23.08 17.45 -5.77
N GLN A 49 22.11 18.24 -6.21
CA GLN A 49 22.17 19.02 -7.45
C GLN A 49 23.35 20.01 -7.48
N ASN A 50 23.85 20.46 -6.32
CA ASN A 50 25.01 21.38 -6.29
C ASN A 50 26.30 20.66 -6.66
N LYS A 51 26.38 19.35 -6.41
CA LYS A 51 27.52 18.48 -6.72
C LYS A 51 27.28 17.60 -7.96
N ALA A 52 26.12 17.73 -8.61
CA ALA A 52 25.72 16.93 -9.77
C ALA A 52 26.28 17.43 -11.12
N LYS A 53 26.88 18.63 -11.18
CA LYS A 53 27.26 19.32 -12.43
C LYS A 53 28.29 18.60 -13.32
N GLY A 54 28.93 17.53 -12.83
CA GLY A 54 29.92 16.72 -13.58
C GLY A 54 29.43 15.34 -14.02
N PHE A 55 28.21 14.95 -13.68
CA PHE A 55 27.69 13.61 -13.99
C PHE A 55 26.88 13.63 -15.29
N LYS A 56 27.20 12.70 -16.19
CA LYS A 56 26.49 12.57 -17.46
C LYS A 56 25.21 11.76 -17.24
N GLN A 57 24.07 12.35 -17.59
CA GLN A 57 22.82 11.63 -17.68
C GLN A 57 22.87 10.70 -18.91
N ILE A 58 22.56 9.42 -18.71
CA ILE A 58 22.56 8.40 -19.76
C ILE A 58 21.24 8.49 -20.53
N THR A 59 20.13 8.43 -19.82
CA THR A 59 18.78 8.49 -20.38
C THR A 59 17.77 8.85 -19.29
N LYS A 60 16.48 8.81 -19.61
CA LYS A 60 15.37 9.10 -18.71
C LYS A 60 14.26 8.07 -18.91
N GLY A 61 13.67 7.61 -17.81
CA GLY A 61 12.45 6.80 -17.83
C GLY A 61 11.30 7.45 -17.07
N ILE A 62 10.27 6.66 -16.82
CA ILE A 62 9.11 7.07 -16.03
C ILE A 62 9.46 6.98 -14.54
N ALA A 63 9.37 8.11 -13.84
CA ALA A 63 9.48 8.20 -12.38
C ALA A 63 8.32 7.42 -11.71
N ALA A 64 8.60 6.19 -11.25
CA ALA A 64 7.61 5.27 -10.69
C ALA A 64 7.55 5.29 -9.16
N SER A 65 8.73 5.32 -8.53
CA SER A 65 8.86 5.43 -7.07
C SER A 65 9.98 6.41 -6.73
N PRO A 66 9.68 7.46 -5.93
CA PRO A 66 10.61 8.56 -5.67
C PRO A 66 11.88 8.14 -4.92
N GLY A 67 12.91 8.97 -5.04
CA GLY A 67 14.18 8.86 -4.33
C GLY A 67 15.38 8.59 -5.24
N ALA A 68 16.58 8.67 -4.68
CA ALA A 68 17.85 8.45 -5.36
C ALA A 68 18.58 7.25 -4.78
N ALA A 69 19.07 6.36 -5.65
CA ALA A 69 19.86 5.20 -5.28
C ALA A 69 21.05 5.04 -6.21
N SER A 70 22.21 4.78 -5.61
CA SER A 70 23.44 4.43 -6.31
C SER A 70 23.84 3.01 -5.96
N GLY A 71 24.30 2.26 -6.96
CA GLY A 71 24.72 0.88 -6.76
C GLY A 71 25.22 0.24 -8.05
N ILE A 72 25.71 -0.99 -7.92
CA ILE A 72 26.20 -1.80 -9.01
C ILE A 72 25.02 -2.28 -9.86
N ALA A 73 25.05 -2.07 -11.17
CA ALA A 73 24.07 -2.60 -12.11
C ALA A 73 24.15 -4.12 -12.16
N VAL A 74 23.02 -4.79 -11.88
CA VAL A 74 22.89 -6.26 -11.92
C VAL A 74 21.65 -6.64 -12.71
N PHE A 75 21.81 -7.58 -13.64
CA PHE A 75 20.76 -8.02 -14.57
C PHE A 75 20.12 -9.36 -14.18
N ASP A 76 20.78 -10.13 -13.31
CA ASP A 76 20.30 -11.41 -12.78
C ASP A 76 19.72 -11.28 -11.36
N VAL A 77 18.56 -11.88 -11.14
CA VAL A 77 17.78 -11.77 -9.90
C VAL A 77 18.45 -12.51 -8.74
N LYS A 78 19.02 -13.69 -8.99
CA LYS A 78 19.69 -14.48 -7.94
C LYS A 78 20.95 -13.78 -7.48
N LYS A 79 21.75 -13.31 -8.44
CA LYS A 79 22.98 -12.56 -8.19
C LYS A 79 22.68 -11.25 -7.46
N ALA A 80 21.66 -10.50 -7.88
CA ALA A 80 21.20 -9.30 -7.20
C ALA A 80 20.81 -9.59 -5.73
N THR A 81 20.11 -10.70 -5.50
CA THR A 81 19.72 -11.13 -4.15
C THR A 81 20.95 -11.45 -3.30
N THR A 82 21.85 -12.31 -3.78
CA THR A 82 23.06 -12.70 -3.05
C THR A 82 23.98 -11.51 -2.77
N MET A 83 24.21 -10.64 -3.76
CA MET A 83 25.06 -9.45 -3.59
C MET A 83 24.47 -8.46 -2.59
N GLY A 84 23.16 -8.22 -2.65
CA GLY A 84 22.48 -7.33 -1.71
C GLY A 84 22.37 -7.90 -0.30
N GLU A 85 22.15 -9.21 -0.14
CA GLU A 85 22.21 -9.90 1.17
C GLU A 85 23.61 -9.81 1.80
N ASN A 86 24.67 -9.81 0.98
CA ASN A 86 26.05 -9.57 1.43
C ASN A 86 26.38 -8.08 1.68
N GLY A 87 25.39 -7.19 1.61
CA GLY A 87 25.54 -5.77 1.92
C GLY A 87 26.01 -4.88 0.76
N THR A 88 26.12 -5.43 -0.46
CA THR A 88 26.49 -4.63 -1.64
C THR A 88 25.29 -3.83 -2.13
N LYS A 89 25.45 -2.53 -2.37
CA LYS A 89 24.39 -1.72 -2.98
C LYS A 89 24.27 -2.06 -4.46
N ILE A 90 23.14 -2.63 -4.86
CA ILE A 90 22.87 -3.01 -6.25
C ILE A 90 21.68 -2.26 -6.83
N ILE A 91 21.69 -2.02 -8.14
CA ILE A 91 20.54 -1.56 -8.92
C ILE A 91 20.09 -2.71 -9.80
N LEU A 92 18.89 -3.21 -9.58
CA LEU A 92 18.31 -4.29 -10.38
C LEU A 92 17.84 -3.71 -11.72
N VAL A 93 18.42 -4.18 -12.81
CA VAL A 93 18.09 -3.76 -14.19
C VAL A 93 17.40 -4.90 -14.92
N ARG A 94 16.15 -4.68 -15.33
CA ARG A 94 15.31 -5.73 -15.95
C ARG A 94 14.51 -5.15 -17.11
N GLU A 95 14.07 -6.00 -18.04
CA GLU A 95 13.16 -5.55 -19.09
C GLU A 95 11.77 -5.27 -18.50
N GLU A 96 11.30 -6.23 -17.71
CA GLU A 96 10.10 -6.18 -16.89
C GLU A 96 10.33 -7.05 -15.65
N THR A 97 9.62 -6.79 -14.56
CA THR A 97 9.74 -7.59 -13.33
C THR A 97 8.51 -8.42 -13.09
N LYS A 98 8.70 -9.60 -12.50
CA LYS A 98 7.64 -10.55 -12.14
C LYS A 98 7.53 -10.72 -10.62
N PRO A 99 6.44 -11.32 -10.10
CA PRO A 99 6.30 -11.63 -8.67
C PRO A 99 7.46 -12.43 -8.08
N GLU A 100 8.09 -13.31 -8.86
CA GLU A 100 9.29 -14.08 -8.48
C GLU A 100 10.51 -13.20 -8.21
N ASP A 101 10.55 -11.97 -8.72
CA ASP A 101 11.67 -11.03 -8.56
C ASP A 101 11.62 -10.29 -7.21
N VAL A 102 10.52 -10.38 -6.46
CA VAL A 102 10.30 -9.65 -5.18
C VAL A 102 11.42 -9.85 -4.15
N PRO A 103 12.03 -11.04 -3.97
CA PRO A 103 13.19 -11.20 -3.08
C PRO A 103 14.35 -10.26 -3.46
N ALA A 104 14.62 -10.06 -4.74
CA ALA A 104 15.66 -9.16 -5.20
C ALA A 104 15.32 -7.69 -4.95
N PHE A 105 14.02 -7.32 -4.91
CA PHE A 105 13.62 -5.96 -4.54
C PHE A 105 14.03 -5.62 -3.11
N PHE A 106 13.95 -6.57 -2.17
CA PHE A 106 14.41 -6.37 -0.80
C PHE A 106 15.92 -6.15 -0.72
N ALA A 107 16.69 -6.84 -1.55
CA ALA A 107 18.14 -6.74 -1.64
C ALA A 107 18.63 -5.49 -2.40
N ALA A 108 17.86 -4.99 -3.37
CA ALA A 108 18.24 -3.89 -4.24
C ALA A 108 18.21 -2.51 -3.57
N ALA A 109 19.14 -1.61 -3.90
CA ALA A 109 19.07 -0.21 -3.53
C ALA A 109 18.03 0.56 -4.37
N GLY A 110 17.80 0.11 -5.62
CA GLY A 110 16.85 0.70 -6.56
C GLY A 110 16.56 -0.22 -7.74
N ILE A 111 15.49 0.07 -8.49
CA ILE A 111 15.00 -0.76 -9.59
C ILE A 111 14.88 0.07 -10.86
N LEU A 112 15.41 -0.46 -11.96
CA LEU A 112 15.34 0.13 -13.29
C LEU A 112 14.74 -0.88 -14.27
N THR A 113 13.67 -0.48 -14.98
CA THR A 113 13.09 -1.29 -16.05
C THR A 113 12.96 -0.55 -17.36
N SER A 114 13.19 -1.27 -18.47
CA SER A 114 13.01 -0.70 -19.82
C SER A 114 11.53 -0.65 -20.24
N ARG A 115 10.69 -1.54 -19.72
CA ARG A 115 9.24 -1.56 -19.95
C ARG A 115 8.45 -1.28 -18.66
N GLY A 116 7.14 -1.07 -18.81
CA GLY A 116 6.20 -0.85 -17.70
C GLY A 116 5.90 0.62 -17.40
N GLY A 117 4.69 0.89 -16.90
CA GLY A 117 4.23 2.23 -16.49
C GLY A 117 4.35 2.48 -14.99
N LYS A 118 3.90 3.66 -14.52
CA LYS A 118 3.92 4.09 -13.08
C LYS A 118 3.23 3.16 -12.09
N THR A 119 2.65 2.10 -12.58
CA THR A 119 1.80 1.18 -11.85
C THR A 119 2.16 -0.29 -12.16
N SER A 120 3.14 -0.53 -13.03
CA SER A 120 3.68 -1.87 -13.27
C SER A 120 4.07 -2.58 -11.97
N HIS A 121 4.23 -3.91 -12.02
CA HIS A 121 4.67 -4.70 -10.88
C HIS A 121 5.88 -4.07 -10.17
N ALA A 122 6.90 -3.65 -10.94
CA ALA A 122 8.06 -2.94 -10.42
C ALA A 122 7.69 -1.66 -9.66
N ALA A 123 6.85 -0.82 -10.26
CA ALA A 123 6.45 0.46 -9.68
C ALA A 123 5.66 0.29 -8.37
N VAL A 124 4.71 -0.66 -8.33
CA VAL A 124 3.86 -0.89 -7.15
C VAL A 124 4.67 -1.48 -6.00
N VAL A 125 5.48 -2.50 -6.28
CA VAL A 125 6.30 -3.16 -5.26
C VAL A 125 7.36 -2.19 -4.73
N ALA A 126 8.09 -1.49 -5.61
CA ALA A 126 9.12 -0.55 -5.18
C ALA A 126 8.55 0.62 -4.37
N ARG A 127 7.38 1.14 -4.76
CA ARG A 127 6.68 2.19 -4.03
C ARG A 127 6.21 1.72 -2.66
N GLY A 128 5.66 0.51 -2.57
CA GLY A 128 5.28 -0.11 -1.29
C GLY A 128 6.48 -0.25 -0.34
N MET A 129 7.66 -0.53 -0.89
CA MET A 129 8.92 -0.65 -0.15
C MET A 129 9.67 0.66 0.06
N GLY A 130 9.20 1.77 -0.53
CA GLY A 130 9.89 3.07 -0.48
C GLY A 130 11.24 3.09 -1.21
N LYS A 131 11.45 2.21 -2.19
CA LYS A 131 12.68 2.10 -2.97
C LYS A 131 12.60 2.92 -4.26
N PRO A 132 13.66 3.65 -4.65
CA PRO A 132 13.71 4.35 -5.93
C PRO A 132 13.46 3.41 -7.10
N CYS A 133 12.53 3.79 -7.99
CA CYS A 133 12.21 2.99 -9.15
C CYS A 133 11.93 3.86 -10.38
N ILE A 134 12.57 3.49 -11.47
CA ILE A 134 12.36 4.02 -12.81
C ILE A 134 11.86 2.88 -13.69
N VAL A 135 10.79 3.11 -14.42
CA VAL A 135 10.17 2.12 -15.30
C VAL A 135 9.99 2.68 -16.70
N GLY A 136 9.74 1.83 -17.69
CA GLY A 136 9.41 2.28 -19.04
C GLY A 136 10.51 3.13 -19.68
N CYS A 137 11.78 2.83 -19.39
CA CYS A 137 12.90 3.45 -20.10
C CYS A 137 13.09 2.78 -21.46
N SER A 138 12.28 3.18 -22.45
CA SER A 138 12.24 2.57 -23.79
C SER A 138 13.57 2.63 -24.54
N ASP A 139 14.41 3.61 -24.22
CA ASP A 139 15.73 3.79 -24.82
C ASP A 139 16.75 2.77 -24.29
N LEU A 140 16.44 2.09 -23.18
CA LEU A 140 17.30 1.10 -22.54
C LEU A 140 17.12 -0.27 -23.19
N LYS A 141 18.05 -0.66 -24.05
CA LYS A 141 18.09 -2.01 -24.64
C LYS A 141 18.94 -2.93 -23.78
N ILE A 142 18.33 -3.96 -23.21
CA ILE A 142 19.00 -4.90 -22.29
C ILE A 142 19.39 -6.16 -23.06
N ASP A 143 20.64 -6.56 -22.91
CA ASP A 143 21.23 -7.77 -23.46
C ASP A 143 21.66 -8.66 -22.29
N TYR A 144 20.83 -9.64 -21.96
CA TYR A 144 21.05 -10.53 -20.82
C TYR A 144 22.22 -11.48 -21.05
N ASP A 145 22.45 -11.92 -22.29
CA ASP A 145 23.49 -12.89 -22.62
C ASP A 145 24.88 -12.30 -22.38
N ASN A 146 25.04 -11.01 -22.65
CA ASN A 146 26.29 -10.27 -22.46
C ASN A 146 26.33 -9.44 -21.17
N GLY A 147 25.28 -9.49 -20.34
CA GLY A 147 25.20 -8.74 -19.07
C GLY A 147 25.40 -7.23 -19.26
N LYS A 148 24.75 -6.63 -20.25
CA LYS A 148 24.90 -5.19 -20.56
C LYS A 148 23.59 -4.55 -20.97
N CYS A 149 23.47 -3.24 -20.80
CA CYS A 149 22.42 -2.48 -21.46
C CYS A 149 22.98 -1.23 -22.14
N VAL A 150 22.30 -0.82 -23.20
CA VAL A 150 22.70 0.32 -24.04
C VAL A 150 21.56 1.33 -24.07
N ALA A 151 21.87 2.59 -23.80
CA ALA A 151 20.98 3.72 -23.98
C ALA A 151 21.76 4.92 -24.54
N ASP A 152 21.23 5.53 -25.60
CA ASP A 152 21.82 6.71 -26.27
C ASP A 152 23.32 6.57 -26.58
N GLY A 153 23.73 5.40 -27.10
CA GLY A 153 25.12 5.09 -27.45
C GLY A 153 26.07 4.85 -26.27
N GLN A 154 25.58 4.90 -25.02
CA GLN A 154 26.34 4.53 -23.82
C GLN A 154 25.99 3.12 -23.37
N THR A 155 27.03 2.35 -23.02
CA THR A 155 26.90 0.98 -22.51
C THR A 155 27.10 0.98 -21.00
N ILE A 156 26.17 0.35 -20.28
CA ILE A 156 26.28 0.00 -18.87
C ILE A 156 26.52 -1.50 -18.82
N ASN A 157 27.67 -1.92 -18.31
CA ASN A 157 27.98 -3.33 -18.12
C ASN A 157 27.58 -3.78 -16.72
N GLU A 158 27.36 -5.08 -16.56
CA GLU A 158 27.18 -5.66 -15.25
C GLU A 158 28.43 -5.42 -14.40
N GLY A 159 28.24 -4.91 -13.18
CA GLY A 159 29.35 -4.48 -12.33
C GLY A 159 29.57 -2.96 -12.33
N ASP A 160 29.07 -2.23 -13.33
CA ASP A 160 29.20 -0.78 -13.37
C ASP A 160 28.34 -0.11 -12.31
N THR A 161 28.88 0.91 -11.65
CA THR A 161 28.11 1.72 -10.71
C THR A 161 27.25 2.71 -11.46
N ILE A 162 25.95 2.70 -11.20
CA ILE A 162 24.99 3.66 -11.74
C ILE A 162 24.20 4.32 -10.62
N THR A 163 23.68 5.50 -10.90
CA THR A 163 22.72 6.19 -10.03
C THR A 163 21.40 6.40 -10.74
N ILE A 164 20.31 6.08 -10.06
CA ILE A 164 18.95 6.36 -10.52
C ILE A 164 18.29 7.40 -9.61
N ASP A 165 17.56 8.33 -10.20
CA ASP A 165 16.64 9.24 -9.50
C ASP A 165 15.21 8.93 -9.90
N GLY A 166 14.55 8.12 -9.09
CA GLY A 166 13.15 7.75 -9.24
C GLY A 166 12.16 8.90 -9.06
N SER A 167 12.62 10.11 -8.67
CA SER A 167 11.79 11.32 -8.59
C SER A 167 11.74 12.06 -9.93
N SER A 168 12.88 12.17 -10.63
CA SER A 168 12.97 12.84 -11.93
C SER A 168 12.88 11.86 -13.12
N GLY A 169 13.14 10.57 -12.88
CA GLY A 169 13.30 9.55 -13.90
C GLY A 169 14.69 9.50 -14.54
N GLY A 170 15.68 10.24 -14.01
CA GLY A 170 17.02 10.31 -14.57
C GLY A 170 17.92 9.13 -14.19
N ILE A 171 18.74 8.67 -15.15
CA ILE A 171 19.74 7.61 -14.96
C ILE A 171 21.13 8.19 -15.25
N PHE A 172 22.10 7.96 -14.38
CA PHE A 172 23.43 8.57 -14.44
C PHE A 172 24.52 7.51 -14.27
N LEU A 173 25.64 7.71 -14.95
CA LEU A 173 26.83 6.86 -14.79
C LEU A 173 27.60 7.26 -13.54
N GLY A 174 28.01 6.29 -12.72
CA GLY A 174 28.77 6.50 -11.48
C GLY A 174 27.92 6.71 -10.23
N GLU A 175 28.59 6.79 -9.07
CA GLU A 175 27.96 7.09 -7.78
C GLU A 175 27.80 8.60 -7.61
N MET A 176 26.56 9.09 -7.74
CA MET A 176 26.28 10.50 -7.49
C MET A 176 26.17 10.78 -5.99
N PRO A 177 26.63 11.95 -5.53
CA PRO A 177 26.41 12.38 -4.17
C PRO A 177 24.90 12.52 -3.90
N THR A 178 24.45 11.86 -2.83
CA THR A 178 23.05 11.91 -2.38
C THR A 178 22.93 12.65 -1.04
N ILE A 179 21.80 13.30 -0.83
CA ILE A 179 21.41 13.93 0.42
C ILE A 179 20.41 13.01 1.12
N GLN A 180 20.70 12.69 2.37
CA GLN A 180 19.79 11.93 3.22
C GLN A 180 18.52 12.75 3.50
N PRO A 181 17.32 12.14 3.49
CA PRO A 181 16.10 12.84 3.86
C PRO A 181 16.21 13.26 5.32
N GLN A 182 16.21 14.57 5.56
CA GLN A 182 16.14 15.14 6.90
C GLN A 182 14.75 15.73 7.10
N ILE A 183 14.03 15.21 8.09
CA ILE A 183 12.86 15.90 8.63
C ILE A 183 13.36 17.13 9.38
N THR A 184 13.34 18.26 8.68
CA THR A 184 13.68 19.55 9.27
C THR A 184 12.63 19.96 10.30
N ASP A 185 13.00 20.81 11.26
CA ASP A 185 12.05 21.33 12.23
C ASP A 185 10.95 22.19 11.59
N ASP A 186 11.27 22.85 10.47
CA ASP A 186 10.28 23.55 9.65
C ASP A 186 9.26 22.56 9.05
N PHE A 187 9.69 21.38 8.60
CA PHE A 187 8.76 20.37 8.11
C PHE A 187 7.88 19.81 9.23
N LYS A 188 8.42 19.55 10.42
CA LYS A 188 7.62 19.18 11.61
C LYS A 188 6.59 20.26 11.95
N THR A 189 6.96 21.53 11.81
CA THR A 189 6.08 22.68 12.04
C THR A 189 4.90 22.68 11.06
N ILE A 190 5.15 22.44 9.77
CA ILE A 190 4.09 22.28 8.77
C ILE A 190 3.17 21.10 9.10
N LEU A 191 3.75 19.96 9.53
CA LEU A 191 2.96 18.79 9.93
C LEU A 191 2.10 19.06 11.17
N ASP A 192 2.63 19.75 12.19
CA ASP A 192 1.85 20.15 13.36
C ASP A 192 0.67 21.05 12.99
N TRP A 193 0.90 22.06 12.13
CA TRP A 193 -0.18 22.93 11.65
C TRP A 193 -1.23 22.13 10.87
N SER A 194 -0.78 21.18 10.05
CA SER A 194 -1.65 20.32 9.26
C SER A 194 -2.48 19.37 10.13
N GLN A 195 -1.86 18.75 11.15
CA GLN A 195 -2.52 17.88 12.14
C GLN A 195 -3.63 18.62 12.88
N LYS A 196 -3.40 19.89 13.25
CA LYS A 196 -4.40 20.74 13.93
C LYS A 196 -5.54 21.19 13.01
N THR A 197 -5.27 21.30 11.70
CA THR A 197 -6.22 21.83 10.72
C THR A 197 -7.11 20.74 10.10
N LYS A 198 -6.56 19.54 9.90
CA LYS A 198 -7.28 18.43 9.27
C LYS A 198 -8.48 17.99 10.10
N LYS A 199 -9.50 17.47 9.41
CA LYS A 199 -10.72 16.94 10.05
C LYS A 199 -10.97 15.46 9.77
N ILE A 200 -10.31 14.92 8.75
CA ILE A 200 -10.31 13.49 8.45
C ILE A 200 -9.13 12.82 9.15
N GLY A 201 -9.33 11.61 9.65
CA GLY A 201 -8.25 10.78 10.20
C GLY A 201 -7.23 10.42 9.11
N VAL A 202 -5.97 10.27 9.49
CA VAL A 202 -4.92 9.74 8.61
C VAL A 202 -4.32 8.54 9.32
N ARG A 203 -4.61 7.34 8.81
CA ARG A 203 -4.07 6.06 9.28
C ARG A 203 -3.02 5.54 8.31
N ALA A 204 -2.34 4.47 8.69
CA ALA A 204 -1.35 3.80 7.85
C ALA A 204 -1.80 2.42 7.33
N ASN A 205 -1.30 2.06 6.16
CA ASN A 205 -1.26 0.69 5.67
C ASN A 205 0.08 0.11 6.12
N ALA A 206 0.07 -0.74 7.14
CA ALA A 206 1.29 -1.24 7.78
C ALA A 206 1.07 -2.67 8.26
N ASP A 207 1.90 -3.56 7.75
CA ASP A 207 1.73 -5.02 7.91
C ASP A 207 2.82 -5.63 8.82
N THR A 208 3.82 -4.82 9.22
CA THR A 208 4.94 -5.25 10.08
C THR A 208 5.13 -4.29 11.27
N PRO A 209 5.74 -4.76 12.38
CA PRO A 209 6.03 -3.92 13.54
C PRO A 209 6.83 -2.66 13.20
N ASP A 210 7.84 -2.78 12.32
CA ASP A 210 8.69 -1.65 11.95
C ASP A 210 7.96 -0.64 11.06
N ALA A 211 7.11 -1.13 10.15
CA ALA A 211 6.23 -0.25 9.36
C ALA A 211 5.24 0.51 10.27
N ALA A 212 4.70 -0.15 11.30
CA ALA A 212 3.82 0.47 12.28
C ALA A 212 4.54 1.56 13.10
N LYS A 213 5.74 1.28 13.61
CA LYS A 213 6.59 2.27 14.32
C LYS A 213 6.92 3.46 13.44
N LEU A 214 7.29 3.21 12.17
CA LEU A 214 7.60 4.25 11.20
C LEU A 214 6.38 5.14 10.90
N ALA A 215 5.22 4.53 10.66
CA ALA A 215 3.97 5.24 10.44
C ALA A 215 3.61 6.13 11.63
N ARG A 216 3.73 5.63 12.85
CA ARG A 216 3.49 6.41 14.08
C ARG A 216 4.46 7.59 14.19
N LYS A 217 5.75 7.37 13.88
CA LYS A 217 6.77 8.45 13.85
C LYS A 217 6.41 9.56 12.86
N TYR A 218 5.78 9.22 11.74
CA TYR A 218 5.30 10.21 10.76
C TYR A 218 3.92 10.81 11.08
N GLY A 219 3.32 10.44 12.21
CA GLY A 219 2.08 11.05 12.71
C GLY A 219 0.80 10.33 12.30
N ALA A 220 0.88 9.06 11.88
CA ALA A 220 -0.30 8.24 11.63
C ALA A 220 -1.10 8.05 12.94
N GLN A 221 -2.43 8.16 12.83
CA GLN A 221 -3.37 8.00 13.94
C GLN A 221 -4.04 6.63 13.89
N GLY A 222 -3.22 5.58 13.81
CA GLY A 222 -3.62 4.18 13.72
C GLY A 222 -3.29 3.53 12.38
N ILE A 223 -3.72 2.28 12.23
CA ILE A 223 -3.56 1.46 11.03
C ILE A 223 -4.94 1.21 10.44
N GLY A 224 -5.15 1.59 9.18
CA GLY A 224 -6.41 1.38 8.47
C GLY A 224 -6.41 0.09 7.65
N LEU A 225 -5.23 -0.52 7.45
CA LEU A 225 -5.07 -1.81 6.80
C LEU A 225 -3.77 -2.47 7.26
N CYS A 226 -3.90 -3.58 7.98
CA CYS A 226 -2.84 -4.54 8.25
C CYS A 226 -3.19 -5.84 7.50
N ARG A 227 -2.37 -6.19 6.51
CA ARG A 227 -2.56 -7.36 5.63
C ARG A 227 -1.91 -8.59 6.24
N THR A 228 -2.72 -9.58 6.57
CA THR A 228 -2.23 -10.81 7.19
C THR A 228 -1.48 -11.73 6.22
N GLU A 229 -1.77 -11.65 4.93
CA GLU A 229 -1.05 -12.41 3.90
C GLU A 229 0.45 -12.09 3.84
N ARG A 230 0.83 -10.83 4.11
CA ARG A 230 2.24 -10.43 4.14
C ARG A 230 3.00 -11.03 5.32
N MET A 231 2.29 -11.37 6.40
CA MET A 231 2.86 -12.05 7.56
C MET A 231 3.20 -13.51 7.27
N PHE A 232 2.56 -14.14 6.27
CA PHE A 232 2.85 -15.52 5.88
C PHE A 232 4.01 -15.64 4.88
N ASN A 233 4.32 -14.58 4.14
CA ASN A 233 5.40 -14.57 3.14
C ASN A 233 6.82 -14.45 3.75
N ALA A 234 6.95 -14.37 5.07
CA ALA A 234 8.25 -14.39 5.73
C ALA A 234 8.93 -15.77 5.53
N LYS A 235 10.27 -15.78 5.44
CA LYS A 235 11.07 -16.99 5.10
C LYS A 235 10.80 -18.16 6.07
N ASP A 236 10.46 -17.87 7.32
CA ASP A 236 10.15 -18.84 8.39
C ASP A 236 8.72 -19.39 8.34
N ARG A 237 7.83 -18.81 7.51
CA ARG A 237 6.38 -19.08 7.54
C ARG A 237 5.82 -19.59 6.23
N ILE A 238 6.43 -19.24 5.10
CA ILE A 238 5.96 -19.68 3.78
C ILE A 238 5.90 -21.21 3.69
N GLY A 239 6.87 -21.92 4.26
CA GLY A 239 6.87 -23.38 4.32
C GLY A 239 5.69 -23.94 5.11
N LEU A 240 5.40 -23.39 6.29
CA LEU A 240 4.23 -23.78 7.09
C LEU A 240 2.91 -23.48 6.35
N PHE A 241 2.85 -22.39 5.59
CA PHE A 241 1.66 -22.07 4.81
C PHE A 241 1.45 -23.04 3.65
N VAL A 242 2.53 -23.44 2.97
CA VAL A 242 2.48 -24.51 1.95
C VAL A 242 2.02 -25.82 2.60
N ASP A 243 2.55 -26.21 3.76
CA ASP A 243 2.11 -27.41 4.48
C ASP A 243 0.61 -27.39 4.80
N MET A 244 0.07 -26.21 5.17
CA MET A 244 -1.36 -26.01 5.41
C MET A 244 -2.19 -26.24 4.13
N ILE A 245 -1.73 -25.76 2.97
CA ILE A 245 -2.40 -25.94 1.67
C ILE A 245 -2.37 -27.42 1.23
N MET A 246 -1.28 -28.12 1.56
CA MET A 246 -1.06 -29.53 1.22
C MET A 246 -1.77 -30.52 2.16
N ALA A 247 -2.23 -30.07 3.32
CA ALA A 247 -2.92 -30.90 4.31
C ALA A 247 -4.19 -31.56 3.72
N LYS A 248 -4.29 -32.88 3.88
CA LYS A 248 -5.39 -33.71 3.33
C LYS A 248 -6.56 -33.81 4.28
N THR A 249 -6.31 -33.71 5.57
CA THR A 249 -7.33 -33.79 6.63
C THR A 249 -7.45 -32.48 7.39
N LEU A 250 -8.60 -32.28 8.05
CA LEU A 250 -8.81 -31.13 8.92
C LEU A 250 -7.84 -31.14 10.10
N ASP A 251 -7.53 -32.31 10.66
CA ASP A 251 -6.60 -32.44 11.80
C ASP A 251 -5.17 -32.07 11.43
N GLU A 252 -4.68 -32.52 10.26
CA GLU A 252 -3.38 -32.11 9.72
C GLU A 252 -3.33 -30.59 9.54
N ARG A 253 -4.39 -30.01 8.94
CA ARG A 253 -4.47 -28.57 8.71
C ARG A 253 -4.46 -27.79 10.03
N ASN A 254 -5.23 -28.23 11.01
CA ASN A 254 -5.30 -27.61 12.34
C ASN A 254 -3.95 -27.65 13.07
N ALA A 255 -3.20 -28.74 12.94
CA ALA A 255 -1.87 -28.85 13.54
C ALA A 255 -0.87 -27.82 12.98
N VAL A 256 -0.96 -27.54 11.67
CA VAL A 256 -0.14 -26.50 11.02
C VAL A 256 -0.65 -25.10 11.37
N LEU A 257 -1.96 -24.89 11.36
CA LEU A 257 -2.59 -23.62 11.72
C LEU A 257 -2.26 -23.19 13.16
N GLU A 258 -2.13 -24.12 14.10
CA GLU A 258 -1.72 -23.78 15.47
C GLU A 258 -0.30 -23.19 15.54
N LYS A 259 0.63 -23.68 14.71
CA LYS A 259 1.98 -23.09 14.60
C LYS A 259 1.92 -21.68 14.00
N LEU A 260 1.17 -21.52 12.91
CA LEU A 260 0.95 -20.22 12.25
C LEU A 260 0.30 -19.21 13.20
N LYS A 261 -0.64 -19.66 14.04
CA LYS A 261 -1.32 -18.83 15.04
C LYS A 261 -0.35 -18.18 16.00
N GLN A 262 0.61 -18.94 16.54
CA GLN A 262 1.57 -18.40 17.52
C GLN A 262 2.44 -17.30 16.89
N LEU A 263 2.86 -17.50 15.63
CA LEU A 263 3.64 -16.52 14.88
C LEU A 263 2.83 -15.26 14.58
N GLN A 264 1.59 -15.40 14.11
CA GLN A 264 0.70 -14.25 13.88
C GLN A 264 0.36 -13.50 15.17
N LYS A 265 0.10 -14.21 16.27
CA LYS A 265 -0.16 -13.60 17.57
C LYS A 265 1.01 -12.72 18.00
N SER A 266 2.24 -13.20 17.83
CA SER A 266 3.45 -12.42 18.14
C SER A 266 3.51 -11.12 17.34
N ASP A 267 3.26 -11.18 16.03
CA ASP A 267 3.24 -9.99 15.18
C ASP A 267 2.14 -9.00 15.60
N PHE A 268 0.93 -9.49 15.91
CA PHE A 268 -0.17 -8.64 16.36
C PHE A 268 0.16 -7.97 17.69
N ILE A 269 0.79 -8.67 18.64
CA ILE A 269 1.23 -8.07 19.91
C ILE A 269 2.17 -6.89 19.63
N GLU A 270 3.17 -7.09 18.78
CA GLU A 270 4.14 -6.04 18.45
C GLU A 270 3.51 -4.86 17.71
N ILE A 271 2.65 -5.12 16.72
CA ILE A 271 1.97 -4.08 15.94
C ILE A 271 1.00 -3.28 16.82
N LEU A 272 0.18 -3.96 17.63
CA LEU A 272 -0.77 -3.31 18.53
C LEU A 272 -0.06 -2.48 19.59
N LYS A 273 1.04 -2.99 20.16
CA LYS A 273 1.88 -2.24 21.10
C LYS A 273 2.53 -1.02 20.44
N ALA A 274 3.04 -1.17 19.23
CA ALA A 274 3.57 -0.04 18.46
C ALA A 274 2.53 1.05 18.18
N MET A 275 1.24 0.70 18.15
CA MET A 275 0.10 1.59 17.92
C MET A 275 -0.75 1.86 19.17
N GLU A 276 -0.22 1.65 20.37
CA GLU A 276 -0.93 1.92 21.63
C GLU A 276 -1.68 3.28 21.63
N GLY A 277 -2.96 3.24 21.98
CA GLY A 277 -3.88 4.37 21.99
C GLY A 277 -4.59 4.63 20.64
N TYR A 278 -4.17 3.96 19.57
CA TYR A 278 -4.74 4.09 18.23
C TYR A 278 -5.32 2.77 17.70
N THR A 279 -6.33 2.90 16.86
CA THR A 279 -7.02 1.77 16.23
C THR A 279 -6.12 1.06 15.21
N VAL A 280 -6.15 -0.28 15.21
CA VAL A 280 -5.45 -1.13 14.24
C VAL A 280 -6.43 -2.04 13.54
N THR A 281 -6.71 -1.77 12.26
CA THR A 281 -7.61 -2.57 11.42
C THR A 281 -6.84 -3.71 10.75
N ILE A 282 -7.14 -4.94 11.15
CA ILE A 282 -6.51 -6.18 10.66
C ILE A 282 -7.44 -6.83 9.64
N ARG A 283 -6.95 -7.00 8.41
CA ARG A 283 -7.67 -7.69 7.34
C ARG A 283 -7.32 -9.17 7.37
N LEU A 284 -8.34 -10.02 7.40
CA LEU A 284 -8.14 -11.47 7.30
C LEU A 284 -7.60 -11.86 5.91
N LEU A 285 -7.19 -13.12 5.77
CA LEU A 285 -6.53 -13.62 4.57
C LEU A 285 -7.38 -13.33 3.32
N ASP A 286 -6.77 -12.66 2.35
CA ASP A 286 -7.42 -12.22 1.13
C ASP A 286 -7.00 -12.97 -0.15
N PRO A 287 -5.71 -13.25 -0.44
CA PRO A 287 -5.33 -13.88 -1.70
C PRO A 287 -5.78 -15.35 -1.80
N PRO A 288 -6.00 -15.87 -3.01
CA PRO A 288 -6.25 -17.29 -3.24
C PRO A 288 -5.02 -18.15 -2.89
N LEU A 289 -5.26 -19.42 -2.55
CA LEU A 289 -4.21 -20.29 -2.04
C LEU A 289 -3.09 -20.58 -3.05
N HIS A 290 -3.37 -20.54 -4.36
CA HIS A 290 -2.35 -20.79 -5.38
C HIS A 290 -1.25 -19.73 -5.40
N GLU A 291 -1.49 -18.51 -4.91
CA GLU A 291 -0.44 -17.46 -4.84
C GLU A 291 0.71 -17.81 -3.88
N PHE A 292 0.50 -18.77 -2.97
CA PHE A 292 1.53 -19.23 -2.03
C PHE A 292 2.24 -20.50 -2.49
N LEU A 293 1.77 -21.11 -3.59
CA LEU A 293 2.41 -22.28 -4.18
C LEU A 293 3.39 -21.84 -5.28
N PRO A 294 4.46 -22.61 -5.53
CA PRO A 294 5.33 -22.35 -6.67
C PRO A 294 4.57 -22.47 -7.99
N ASN A 295 5.03 -21.77 -9.02
CA ASN A 295 4.37 -21.76 -10.33
C ASN A 295 4.31 -23.19 -10.91
N PRO A 296 3.14 -23.66 -11.40
CA PRO A 296 3.01 -24.98 -12.03
C PRO A 296 4.02 -25.26 -13.15
N GLU A 297 4.39 -24.26 -13.95
CA GLU A 297 5.38 -24.40 -15.02
C GLU A 297 6.80 -24.64 -14.46
N GLU A 298 7.17 -23.91 -13.40
CA GLU A 298 8.44 -24.11 -12.71
C GLU A 298 8.53 -25.50 -12.07
N LEU A 299 7.43 -25.95 -11.45
CA LEU A 299 7.33 -27.28 -10.85
C LEU A 299 7.43 -28.38 -11.92
N ALA A 300 6.76 -28.22 -13.05
CA ALA A 300 6.86 -29.15 -14.18
C ALA A 300 8.29 -29.23 -14.74
N ASN A 301 8.96 -28.09 -14.91
CA ASN A 301 10.35 -28.04 -15.33
C ASN A 301 11.29 -28.67 -14.30
N LYS A 302 11.02 -28.50 -13.00
CA LYS A 302 11.78 -29.13 -11.92
C LYS A 302 11.61 -30.65 -11.93
N ILE A 303 10.40 -31.15 -12.15
CA ILE A 303 10.11 -32.58 -12.30
C ILE A 303 10.88 -33.16 -13.49
N TYR A 304 10.82 -32.51 -14.65
CA TYR A 304 11.55 -32.95 -15.85
C TYR A 304 13.07 -33.05 -15.61
N LYS A 305 13.66 -32.08 -14.90
CA LYS A 305 15.09 -32.12 -14.53
C LYS A 305 15.41 -33.28 -13.59
N LEU A 306 14.62 -33.46 -12.53
CA LEU A 306 14.80 -34.55 -11.57
C LEU A 306 14.68 -35.93 -12.23
N GLU A 307 13.72 -36.10 -13.13
CA GLU A 307 13.54 -37.33 -13.92
C GLU A 307 14.74 -37.58 -14.85
N LYS A 308 15.25 -36.54 -15.52
CA LYS A 308 16.45 -36.63 -16.38
C LYS A 308 17.72 -36.98 -15.60
N GLU A 309 17.83 -36.49 -14.37
CA GLU A 309 18.97 -36.73 -13.48
C GLU A 309 18.87 -38.07 -12.71
N ASN A 310 17.82 -38.88 -12.93
CA ASN A 310 17.50 -40.08 -12.15
C ASN A 310 17.45 -39.83 -10.63
N SER A 311 17.11 -38.61 -10.23
CA SER A 311 17.04 -38.22 -8.82
C SER A 311 15.64 -38.50 -8.28
N THR A 312 15.56 -39.44 -7.34
CA THR A 312 14.30 -39.80 -6.65
C THR A 312 14.00 -38.89 -5.46
N ALA A 313 14.99 -38.16 -4.96
CA ALA A 313 14.86 -37.28 -3.80
C ALA A 313 13.97 -36.07 -4.13
N GLY A 314 12.78 -36.01 -3.50
CA GLY A 314 11.84 -34.89 -3.64
C GLY A 314 11.00 -34.89 -4.92
N LEU A 315 11.12 -35.91 -5.78
CA LEU A 315 10.35 -36.02 -7.02
C LEU A 315 8.84 -36.17 -6.74
N GLU A 316 8.46 -37.13 -5.91
CA GLU A 316 7.05 -37.38 -5.54
C GLU A 316 6.42 -36.19 -4.80
N GLN A 317 7.20 -35.52 -3.93
CA GLN A 317 6.75 -34.31 -3.26
C GLN A 317 6.49 -33.19 -4.28
N THR A 318 7.40 -32.98 -5.23
CA THR A 318 7.24 -31.96 -6.28
C THR A 318 6.05 -32.27 -7.19
N LYS A 319 5.81 -33.54 -7.54
CA LYS A 319 4.62 -33.99 -8.29
C LYS A 319 3.32 -33.72 -7.52
N THR A 320 3.31 -34.00 -6.22
CA THR A 320 2.15 -33.74 -5.35
C THR A 320 1.84 -32.24 -5.29
N ILE A 321 2.87 -31.40 -5.11
CA ILE A 321 2.71 -29.93 -5.08
C ILE A 321 2.22 -29.43 -6.45
N LEU A 322 2.74 -29.96 -7.57
CA LEU A 322 2.28 -29.59 -8.91
C LEU A 322 0.80 -29.89 -9.11
N ASN A 323 0.34 -31.09 -8.73
CA ASN A 323 -1.07 -31.46 -8.85
C ASN A 323 -1.94 -30.50 -8.02
N ARG A 324 -1.54 -30.23 -6.77
CA ARG A 324 -2.25 -29.28 -5.91
C ARG A 324 -2.27 -27.86 -6.49
N ALA A 325 -1.16 -27.39 -7.05
CA ALA A 325 -1.07 -26.09 -7.67
C ALA A 325 -1.97 -25.97 -8.92
N ARG A 326 -2.09 -27.05 -9.70
CA ARG A 326 -3.04 -27.13 -10.83
C ARG A 326 -4.49 -27.17 -10.38
N ASP A 327 -4.80 -27.93 -9.34
CA ASP A 327 -6.17 -28.03 -8.79
C ASP A 327 -6.66 -26.67 -8.25
N LEU A 328 -5.76 -25.88 -7.69
CA LEU A 328 -6.06 -24.55 -7.15
C LEU A 328 -5.89 -23.42 -8.18
N ALA A 329 -5.41 -23.72 -9.38
CA ALA A 329 -5.19 -22.73 -10.42
C ALA A 329 -6.53 -22.18 -10.92
N GLU A 330 -6.59 -20.86 -11.07
CA GLU A 330 -7.79 -20.17 -11.55
C GLU A 330 -7.46 -19.36 -12.79
N ILE A 331 -8.42 -19.25 -13.72
CA ILE A 331 -8.26 -18.45 -14.94
C ILE A 331 -8.18 -16.95 -14.58
N ASN A 332 -9.02 -16.50 -13.64
CA ASN A 332 -9.08 -15.11 -13.18
C ASN A 332 -8.97 -15.04 -11.64
N PRO A 333 -7.76 -15.16 -11.07
CA PRO A 333 -7.53 -15.19 -9.62
C PRO A 333 -8.15 -14.01 -8.84
N MET A 334 -8.18 -12.83 -9.47
CA MET A 334 -8.77 -11.63 -8.87
C MET A 334 -10.25 -11.82 -8.49
N MET A 335 -11.00 -12.63 -9.25
CA MET A 335 -12.43 -12.87 -9.03
C MET A 335 -12.74 -14.26 -8.45
N GLY A 336 -11.71 -15.02 -8.07
CA GLY A 336 -11.82 -16.44 -7.73
C GLY A 336 -12.07 -16.76 -6.25
N HIS A 337 -11.51 -17.89 -5.81
CA HIS A 337 -11.68 -18.49 -4.50
C HIS A 337 -10.74 -17.85 -3.47
N ARG A 338 -11.12 -16.64 -3.05
CA ARG A 338 -10.31 -15.76 -2.22
C ARG A 338 -11.14 -15.02 -1.17
N GLY A 339 -10.50 -14.32 -0.24
CA GLY A 339 -11.15 -13.53 0.81
C GLY A 339 -12.23 -14.28 1.57
N VAL A 340 -13.39 -13.66 1.80
CA VAL A 340 -14.50 -14.28 2.56
C VAL A 340 -14.92 -15.66 2.02
N ARG A 341 -14.80 -15.90 0.71
CA ARG A 341 -15.20 -17.18 0.09
C ARG A 341 -14.29 -18.30 0.55
N LEU A 342 -12.99 -18.02 0.64
CA LEU A 342 -12.01 -18.94 1.20
C LEU A 342 -12.27 -19.17 2.69
N GLY A 343 -12.55 -18.10 3.44
CA GLY A 343 -12.90 -18.17 4.86
C GLY A 343 -14.23 -18.90 5.16
N ILE A 344 -15.12 -19.07 4.17
CA ILE A 344 -16.35 -19.86 4.31
C ILE A 344 -16.09 -21.35 4.02
N THR A 345 -15.28 -21.66 3.00
CA THR A 345 -14.99 -23.06 2.64
C THR A 345 -13.94 -23.69 3.55
N TYR A 346 -13.04 -22.88 4.12
CA TYR A 346 -11.98 -23.28 5.06
C TYR A 346 -12.07 -22.40 6.33
N PRO A 347 -13.15 -22.54 7.12
CA PRO A 347 -13.43 -21.67 8.26
C PRO A 347 -12.32 -21.69 9.33
N GLU A 348 -11.60 -22.79 9.47
CA GLU A 348 -10.47 -22.93 10.38
C GLU A 348 -9.34 -21.90 10.12
N ILE A 349 -9.17 -21.42 8.88
CA ILE A 349 -8.18 -20.37 8.56
C ILE A 349 -8.59 -19.08 9.26
N TYR A 350 -9.82 -18.62 9.05
CA TYR A 350 -10.31 -17.40 9.70
C TYR A 350 -10.46 -17.57 11.21
N ARG A 351 -10.85 -18.76 11.68
CA ARG A 351 -10.90 -19.10 13.11
C ARG A 351 -9.54 -18.87 13.76
N MET A 352 -8.48 -19.40 13.15
CA MET A 352 -7.10 -19.23 13.63
C MET A 352 -6.71 -17.75 13.71
N GLN A 353 -6.97 -16.97 12.66
CA GLN A 353 -6.60 -15.56 12.62
C GLN A 353 -7.38 -14.72 13.65
N ILE A 354 -8.69 -14.97 13.79
CA ILE A 354 -9.53 -14.28 14.78
C ILE A 354 -9.04 -14.62 16.19
N ILE A 355 -8.75 -15.90 16.49
CA ILE A 355 -8.17 -16.29 17.79
C ILE A 355 -6.86 -15.56 18.04
N ALA A 356 -5.94 -15.50 17.06
CA ALA A 356 -4.66 -14.82 17.21
C ALA A 356 -4.83 -13.33 17.57
N VAL A 357 -5.79 -12.63 16.94
CA VAL A 357 -6.10 -11.23 17.27
C VAL A 357 -6.67 -11.09 18.69
N PHE A 358 -7.62 -11.97 19.07
CA PHE A 358 -8.22 -11.94 20.40
C PHE A 358 -7.21 -12.28 21.51
N GLU A 359 -6.37 -13.30 21.32
CA GLU A 359 -5.32 -13.65 22.29
C GLU A 359 -4.27 -12.55 22.41
N ALA A 360 -3.86 -11.92 21.30
CA ALA A 360 -2.95 -10.77 21.33
C ALA A 360 -3.54 -9.59 22.11
N ALA A 361 -4.81 -9.26 21.86
CA ALA A 361 -5.52 -8.20 22.58
C ALA A 361 -5.65 -8.53 24.08
N ALA A 362 -5.94 -9.80 24.39
CA ALA A 362 -6.08 -10.30 25.74
C ALA A 362 -4.77 -10.19 26.55
N GLU A 363 -3.65 -10.58 25.95
CA GLU A 363 -2.33 -10.50 26.56
C GLU A 363 -1.89 -9.05 26.78
N LEU A 364 -2.15 -8.16 25.81
CA LEU A 364 -1.85 -6.73 25.93
C LEU A 364 -2.70 -6.03 26.97
N ALA A 365 -3.99 -6.39 27.10
CA ALA A 365 -4.87 -5.87 28.14
C ALA A 365 -4.36 -6.23 29.54
N ASN A 366 -3.88 -7.46 29.75
CA ASN A 366 -3.24 -7.88 31.01
C ASN A 366 -1.95 -7.08 31.30
N GLN A 367 -1.25 -6.64 30.25
CA GLN A 367 -0.08 -5.75 30.34
C GLN A 367 -0.47 -4.26 30.45
N LYS A 368 -1.76 -3.93 30.53
CA LYS A 368 -2.31 -2.56 30.59
C LYS A 368 -1.96 -1.68 29.39
N VAL A 369 -1.74 -2.29 28.22
CA VAL A 369 -1.54 -1.57 26.96
C VAL A 369 -2.91 -1.27 26.35
N ASP A 370 -3.15 -0.01 25.96
CA ASP A 370 -4.37 0.41 25.26
C ASP A 370 -4.35 -0.05 23.78
N ALA A 371 -4.58 -1.34 23.58
CA ALA A 371 -4.68 -1.97 22.27
C ALA A 371 -6.11 -1.88 21.74
N ARG A 372 -6.29 -1.36 20.52
CA ARG A 372 -7.60 -1.15 19.88
C ARG A 372 -7.71 -1.86 18.53
N PRO A 373 -7.70 -3.21 18.50
CA PRO A 373 -7.82 -3.95 17.26
C PRO A 373 -9.23 -3.85 16.64
N GLN A 374 -9.29 -3.95 15.33
CA GLN A 374 -10.52 -4.17 14.55
C GLN A 374 -10.26 -5.33 13.58
N ILE A 375 -11.27 -6.16 13.32
CA ILE A 375 -11.19 -7.27 12.37
C ILE A 375 -12.02 -6.93 11.14
N MET A 376 -11.40 -7.01 9.96
CA MET A 376 -12.00 -6.65 8.69
C MET A 376 -12.07 -7.85 7.75
N ILE A 377 -13.26 -8.13 7.23
CA ILE A 377 -13.51 -9.23 6.29
C ILE A 377 -13.41 -8.73 4.83
N PRO A 378 -12.47 -9.27 4.02
CA PRO A 378 -12.32 -8.90 2.60
C PRO A 378 -13.33 -9.61 1.69
N GLN A 379 -13.54 -9.05 0.50
CA GLN A 379 -14.28 -9.63 -0.65
C GLN A 379 -15.75 -9.97 -0.36
N VAL A 380 -16.35 -9.34 0.65
CA VAL A 380 -17.77 -9.52 0.99
C VAL A 380 -18.65 -8.97 -0.11
N SER A 381 -19.66 -9.75 -0.52
CA SER A 381 -20.63 -9.35 -1.53
C SER A 381 -22.07 -9.31 -0.98
N SER A 382 -22.34 -10.01 0.11
CA SER A 382 -23.66 -10.16 0.71
C SER A 382 -23.64 -10.20 2.24
N ILE A 383 -24.77 -9.86 2.85
CA ILE A 383 -24.95 -9.94 4.30
C ILE A 383 -24.88 -11.38 4.82
N ALA A 384 -25.26 -12.38 4.01
CA ALA A 384 -25.19 -13.79 4.38
C ALA A 384 -23.75 -14.27 4.59
N GLU A 385 -22.83 -13.88 3.69
CA GLU A 385 -21.39 -14.16 3.84
C GLU A 385 -20.84 -13.51 5.12
N LEU A 386 -21.18 -12.25 5.34
CA LEU A 386 -20.72 -11.51 6.53
C LEU A 386 -21.26 -12.11 7.84
N ASN A 387 -22.54 -12.48 7.87
CA ASN A 387 -23.18 -13.14 9.02
C ASN A 387 -22.60 -14.52 9.29
N HIS A 388 -22.21 -15.26 8.26
CA HIS A 388 -21.54 -16.54 8.44
C HIS A 388 -20.25 -16.37 9.24
N ILE A 389 -19.39 -15.43 8.84
CA ILE A 389 -18.14 -15.15 9.57
C ILE A 389 -18.41 -14.51 10.94
N LYS A 390 -19.45 -13.69 11.07
CA LYS A 390 -19.82 -13.08 12.35
C LYS A 390 -20.12 -14.12 13.43
N ARG A 391 -20.80 -15.23 13.09
CA ARG A 391 -21.04 -16.33 14.03
C ARG A 391 -19.74 -16.93 14.55
N ILE A 392 -18.79 -17.22 13.65
CA ILE A 392 -17.45 -17.71 14.01
C ILE A 392 -16.74 -16.71 14.94
N TYR A 393 -16.81 -15.42 14.62
CA TYR A 393 -16.26 -14.36 15.46
C TYR A 393 -16.89 -14.35 16.86
N ASP A 394 -18.22 -14.46 16.98
CA ASP A 394 -18.93 -14.37 18.27
C ASP A 394 -18.70 -15.61 19.15
N GLU A 395 -18.56 -16.79 18.54
CA GLU A 395 -18.14 -18.02 19.21
C GLU A 395 -16.74 -17.86 19.82
N ILE A 396 -15.75 -17.44 19.00
CA ILE A 396 -14.37 -17.24 19.46
C ILE A 396 -14.29 -16.16 20.53
N LYS A 397 -15.02 -15.06 20.35
CA LYS A 397 -15.10 -13.99 21.36
C LYS A 397 -15.53 -14.56 22.70
N SER A 398 -16.60 -15.35 22.71
CA SER A 398 -17.13 -15.97 23.93
C SER A 398 -16.10 -16.91 24.57
N GLU A 399 -15.43 -17.74 23.77
CA GLU A 399 -14.36 -18.65 24.24
C GLU A 399 -13.19 -17.90 24.87
N ILE A 400 -12.69 -16.85 24.22
CA ILE A 400 -11.51 -16.10 24.69
C ILE A 400 -11.85 -15.22 25.90
N GLU A 401 -13.01 -14.56 25.91
CA GLU A 401 -13.44 -13.76 27.06
C GLU A 401 -13.61 -14.63 28.32
N GLN A 402 -14.09 -15.87 28.18
CA GLN A 402 -14.14 -16.84 29.27
C GLN A 402 -12.75 -17.31 29.70
N LYS A 403 -11.90 -17.71 28.74
CA LYS A 403 -10.53 -18.19 29.00
C LYS A 403 -9.68 -17.16 29.75
N TYR A 404 -9.74 -15.89 29.35
CA TYR A 404 -8.95 -14.82 29.95
C TYR A 404 -9.70 -14.02 31.03
N LYS A 405 -10.98 -14.32 31.28
CA LYS A 405 -11.85 -13.64 32.26
C LYS A 405 -11.89 -12.12 32.10
N GLN A 406 -11.93 -11.66 30.84
CA GLN A 406 -11.94 -10.23 30.51
C GLN A 406 -12.83 -9.97 29.30
N LYS A 407 -13.47 -8.80 29.25
CA LYS A 407 -14.23 -8.36 28.08
C LYS A 407 -13.30 -7.66 27.10
N LEU A 408 -13.36 -8.05 25.84
CA LEU A 408 -12.51 -7.52 24.79
C LEU A 408 -13.36 -6.78 23.77
N LYS A 409 -13.04 -5.50 23.55
CA LYS A 409 -13.69 -4.69 22.53
C LYS A 409 -12.86 -4.73 21.25
N ILE A 410 -13.31 -5.51 20.28
CA ILE A 410 -12.70 -5.65 18.95
C ILE A 410 -13.80 -5.43 17.93
N ASP A 411 -13.82 -4.31 17.23
CA ASP A 411 -14.93 -4.05 16.29
C ASP A 411 -14.84 -5.01 15.10
N PHE A 412 -15.98 -5.52 14.64
CA PHE A 412 -16.10 -6.39 13.47
C PHE A 412 -16.64 -5.62 12.27
N GLY A 413 -15.92 -5.60 11.16
CA GLY A 413 -16.29 -4.83 9.97
C GLY A 413 -15.93 -5.51 8.66
N THR A 414 -16.12 -4.78 7.56
CA THR A 414 -15.93 -5.33 6.22
C THR A 414 -15.29 -4.34 5.27
N MET A 415 -14.55 -4.88 4.30
CA MET A 415 -14.04 -4.11 3.19
C MET A 415 -15.14 -3.92 2.13
N LEU A 416 -15.39 -2.67 1.72
CA LEU A 416 -16.25 -2.35 0.59
C LEU A 416 -15.39 -2.27 -0.67
N GLU A 417 -15.26 -3.40 -1.34
CA GLU A 417 -14.44 -3.55 -2.55
C GLU A 417 -15.15 -4.31 -3.69
N VAL A 418 -16.31 -4.92 -3.38
CA VAL A 418 -17.19 -5.53 -4.37
C VAL A 418 -18.31 -4.55 -4.72
N VAL A 419 -18.62 -4.40 -6.01
CA VAL A 419 -19.67 -3.47 -6.49
C VAL A 419 -21.01 -3.74 -5.79
N ARG A 420 -21.41 -5.02 -5.67
CA ARG A 420 -22.63 -5.42 -4.97
C ARG A 420 -22.65 -4.94 -3.52
N ALA A 421 -21.54 -5.04 -2.80
CA ALA A 421 -21.45 -4.60 -1.40
C ALA A 421 -21.65 -3.10 -1.26
N CYS A 422 -21.19 -2.29 -2.22
CA CYS A 422 -21.47 -0.85 -2.23
C CYS A 422 -22.97 -0.58 -2.45
N LEU A 423 -23.61 -1.30 -3.37
CA LEU A 423 -25.03 -1.15 -3.69
C LEU A 423 -25.95 -1.60 -2.55
N THR A 424 -25.57 -2.64 -1.80
CA THR A 424 -26.34 -3.19 -0.68
C THR A 424 -25.76 -2.81 0.70
N ALA A 425 -24.97 -1.73 0.78
CA ALA A 425 -24.24 -1.36 1.99
C ALA A 425 -25.13 -1.13 3.23
N GLN A 426 -26.41 -0.79 3.03
CA GLN A 426 -27.38 -0.69 4.14
C GLN A 426 -27.56 -2.03 4.87
N GLU A 427 -27.63 -3.14 4.15
CA GLU A 427 -27.79 -4.48 4.74
C GLU A 427 -26.51 -4.89 5.48
N LEU A 428 -25.35 -4.60 4.89
CA LEU A 428 -24.05 -4.90 5.51
C LEU A 428 -23.86 -4.15 6.83
N ALA A 429 -24.44 -2.96 6.96
CA ALA A 429 -24.32 -2.13 8.15
C ALA A 429 -25.10 -2.67 9.35
N ASP A 430 -26.01 -3.62 9.18
CA ASP A 430 -26.65 -4.30 10.33
C ASP A 430 -25.59 -5.04 11.16
N THR A 431 -24.70 -5.77 10.48
CA THR A 431 -23.67 -6.59 11.10
C THR A 431 -22.33 -5.87 11.26
N ALA A 432 -21.90 -5.09 10.27
CA ALA A 432 -20.61 -4.39 10.32
C ALA A 432 -20.65 -3.17 11.26
N GLU A 433 -19.60 -3.01 12.05
CA GLU A 433 -19.36 -1.87 12.95
C GLU A 433 -18.53 -0.76 12.30
N PHE A 434 -17.85 -1.08 11.19
CA PHE A 434 -17.15 -0.12 10.33
C PHE A 434 -17.06 -0.65 8.89
N PHE A 435 -16.81 0.27 7.96
CA PHE A 435 -16.46 -0.04 6.57
C PHE A 435 -15.07 0.52 6.24
N SER A 436 -14.36 -0.16 5.33
CA SER A 436 -13.17 0.39 4.68
C SER A 436 -13.26 0.15 3.19
N PHE A 437 -13.16 1.20 2.37
CA PHE A 437 -13.14 1.01 0.92
C PHE A 437 -11.79 0.42 0.47
N GLY A 438 -11.84 -0.76 -0.14
CA GLY A 438 -10.74 -1.37 -0.89
C GLY A 438 -10.76 -0.85 -2.32
N THR A 439 -10.37 0.41 -2.51
CA THR A 439 -10.58 1.10 -3.79
C THR A 439 -9.76 0.54 -4.95
N ASN A 440 -8.68 -0.20 -4.68
CA ASN A 440 -7.94 -0.87 -5.76
C ASN A 440 -8.85 -1.89 -6.46
N ASP A 441 -9.44 -2.83 -5.71
CA ASP A 441 -10.34 -3.86 -6.23
C ASP A 441 -11.69 -3.27 -6.69
N LEU A 442 -12.19 -2.24 -5.99
CA LEU A 442 -13.40 -1.54 -6.43
C LEU A 442 -13.20 -0.86 -7.80
N THR A 443 -12.04 -0.23 -8.04
CA THR A 443 -11.71 0.35 -9.36
C THR A 443 -11.64 -0.74 -10.41
N GLN A 444 -10.94 -1.85 -10.13
CA GLN A 444 -10.85 -2.98 -11.06
C GLN A 444 -12.25 -3.48 -11.45
N ALA A 445 -13.14 -3.69 -10.47
CA ALA A 445 -14.49 -4.15 -10.71
C ALA A 445 -15.38 -3.11 -11.43
N THR A 446 -15.20 -1.82 -11.15
CA THR A 446 -16.01 -0.75 -11.76
C THR A 446 -15.64 -0.53 -13.22
N PHE A 447 -14.34 -0.52 -13.53
CA PHE A 447 -13.85 -0.36 -14.90
C PHE A 447 -13.80 -1.67 -15.68
N SER A 448 -13.96 -2.81 -15.01
CA SER A 448 -13.61 -4.14 -15.56
C SER A 448 -12.17 -4.19 -16.06
N PHE A 449 -11.26 -3.52 -15.35
CA PHE A 449 -9.83 -3.49 -15.65
C PHE A 449 -9.12 -4.42 -14.68
N SER A 450 -8.55 -5.51 -15.21
CA SER A 450 -7.42 -6.15 -14.53
C SER A 450 -6.29 -5.14 -14.47
N ARG A 451 -5.84 -4.80 -13.28
CA ARG A 451 -4.86 -3.74 -13.07
C ARG A 451 -3.59 -3.98 -13.87
N GLU A 452 -3.04 -5.19 -13.74
CA GLU A 452 -1.79 -5.57 -14.39
C GLU A 452 -1.92 -5.53 -15.92
N ASP A 453 -3.02 -6.07 -16.46
CA ASP A 453 -3.28 -6.06 -17.89
C ASP A 453 -3.52 -4.65 -18.43
N ALA A 454 -4.33 -3.85 -17.75
CA ALA A 454 -4.66 -2.50 -18.18
C ALA A 454 -3.40 -1.64 -18.27
N GLU A 455 -2.59 -1.67 -17.22
CA GLU A 455 -1.39 -0.87 -17.10
C GLU A 455 -0.28 -1.30 -18.06
N GLY A 456 -0.21 -2.61 -18.39
CA GLY A 456 0.76 -3.15 -19.33
C GLY A 456 0.36 -3.05 -20.80
N LYS A 457 -0.95 -3.05 -21.13
CA LYS A 457 -1.42 -3.21 -22.51
C LYS A 457 -2.00 -1.95 -23.15
N PHE A 458 -2.89 -1.21 -22.47
CA PHE A 458 -3.67 -0.15 -23.14
C PHE A 458 -3.81 1.17 -22.35
N LEU A 459 -3.61 1.16 -21.04
CA LEU A 459 -3.78 2.37 -20.21
C LEU A 459 -2.84 3.52 -20.61
N PRO A 460 -1.57 3.30 -21.01
CA PRO A 460 -0.72 4.37 -21.52
C PRO A 460 -1.32 5.08 -22.74
N GLU A 461 -1.87 4.31 -23.69
CA GLU A 461 -2.50 4.86 -24.90
C GLU A 461 -3.80 5.63 -24.55
N TYR A 462 -4.56 5.18 -23.54
CA TYR A 462 -5.72 5.91 -23.04
C TYR A 462 -5.37 7.29 -22.48
N LEU A 463 -4.23 7.41 -21.78
CA LEU A 463 -3.75 8.68 -21.24
C LEU A 463 -3.21 9.59 -22.36
N GLU A 464 -2.49 9.01 -23.33
CA GLU A 464 -1.95 9.76 -24.47
C GLU A 464 -3.06 10.33 -25.37
N LYS A 465 -4.12 9.57 -25.60
CA LYS A 465 -5.32 10.02 -26.32
C LYS A 465 -6.26 10.90 -25.48
N GLU A 466 -5.88 11.21 -24.24
CA GLU A 466 -6.71 11.98 -23.30
C GLU A 466 -8.11 11.38 -23.05
N LEU A 467 -8.26 10.07 -23.25
CA LEU A 467 -9.50 9.33 -22.91
C LEU A 467 -9.67 9.22 -21.38
N LEU A 468 -8.56 9.27 -20.66
CA LEU A 468 -8.50 9.41 -19.21
C LEU A 468 -7.52 10.54 -18.87
N GLU A 469 -7.92 11.43 -17.98
CA GLU A 469 -7.01 12.50 -17.51
C GLU A 469 -5.86 11.94 -16.65
N LYS A 470 -6.14 10.87 -15.89
CA LYS A 470 -5.21 10.22 -14.98
C LYS A 470 -5.54 8.73 -14.86
N SER A 471 -4.54 7.94 -14.45
CA SER A 471 -4.78 6.53 -14.13
C SER A 471 -5.79 6.40 -12.97
N PRO A 472 -6.86 5.60 -13.13
CA PRO A 472 -7.88 5.40 -12.10
C PRO A 472 -7.38 4.54 -10.93
N PHE A 473 -6.17 3.97 -11.03
CA PHE A 473 -5.47 3.26 -9.95
C PHE A 473 -4.51 4.17 -9.16
N GLN A 474 -4.28 5.39 -9.64
CA GLN A 474 -3.47 6.40 -8.96
C GLN A 474 -4.34 7.42 -8.24
N SER A 475 -5.38 7.91 -8.93
CA SER A 475 -6.31 8.89 -8.39
C SER A 475 -7.73 8.38 -8.58
N ILE A 476 -8.56 8.57 -7.56
CA ILE A 476 -9.93 8.05 -7.57
C ILE A 476 -10.71 8.66 -8.74
N ASP A 477 -11.36 7.80 -9.52
CA ASP A 477 -12.37 8.24 -10.47
C ASP A 477 -13.60 8.74 -9.69
N GLU A 478 -13.79 10.06 -9.62
CA GLU A 478 -14.86 10.66 -8.81
C GLU A 478 -16.27 10.35 -9.35
N ASN A 479 -16.41 10.07 -10.65
CA ASN A 479 -17.70 9.97 -11.34
C ASN A 479 -18.21 8.53 -11.42
N GLY A 480 -17.34 7.53 -11.59
CA GLY A 480 -17.70 6.11 -11.50
C GLY A 480 -17.47 5.55 -10.11
N VAL A 481 -16.22 5.25 -9.75
CA VAL A 481 -15.85 4.63 -8.46
C VAL A 481 -16.32 5.48 -7.28
N GLY A 482 -16.14 6.80 -7.37
CA GLY A 482 -16.59 7.77 -6.37
C GLY A 482 -18.11 7.80 -6.19
N SER A 483 -18.89 7.51 -7.24
CA SER A 483 -20.34 7.37 -7.14
C SER A 483 -20.73 6.11 -6.35
N LEU A 484 -20.07 4.98 -6.59
CA LEU A 484 -20.26 3.77 -5.78
C LEU A 484 -19.87 3.99 -4.31
N MET A 485 -18.77 4.70 -4.06
CA MET A 485 -18.38 5.07 -2.70
C MET A 485 -19.46 5.91 -2.01
N LYS A 486 -20.03 6.91 -2.69
CA LYS A 486 -21.13 7.73 -2.16
C LYS A 486 -22.36 6.90 -1.82
N ILE A 487 -22.73 5.93 -2.67
CA ILE A 487 -23.82 4.98 -2.40
C ILE A 487 -23.52 4.16 -1.13
N GLY A 488 -22.32 3.59 -1.03
CA GLY A 488 -21.90 2.79 0.13
C GLY A 488 -21.91 3.60 1.44
N ILE A 489 -21.41 4.84 1.40
CA ILE A 489 -21.41 5.77 2.55
C ILE A 489 -22.84 6.09 2.99
N ALA A 490 -23.70 6.45 2.04
CA ALA A 490 -25.09 6.80 2.32
C ALA A 490 -25.86 5.59 2.87
N GLY A 491 -25.71 4.42 2.25
CA GLY A 491 -26.34 3.17 2.68
C GLY A 491 -25.94 2.79 4.11
N GLY A 492 -24.64 2.76 4.41
CA GLY A 492 -24.18 2.42 5.75
C GLY A 492 -24.61 3.41 6.82
N ARG A 493 -24.51 4.72 6.56
CA ARG A 493 -24.88 5.75 7.53
C ARG A 493 -26.38 5.98 7.67
N LYS A 494 -27.19 5.51 6.73
CA LYS A 494 -28.64 5.44 6.87
C LYS A 494 -29.03 4.52 8.05
N ILE A 495 -28.31 3.42 8.24
CA ILE A 495 -28.54 2.47 9.33
C ILE A 495 -27.78 2.87 10.60
N LYS A 496 -26.49 3.20 10.47
CA LYS A 496 -25.62 3.61 11.59
C LYS A 496 -25.07 5.02 11.33
N PRO A 497 -25.71 6.11 11.80
CA PRO A 497 -25.30 7.49 11.48
C PRO A 497 -23.85 7.85 11.83
N LYS A 498 -23.27 7.16 12.82
CA LYS A 498 -21.88 7.32 13.26
C LYS A 498 -20.95 6.21 12.76
N LEU A 499 -21.37 5.42 11.76
CA LEU A 499 -20.57 4.34 11.19
C LEU A 499 -19.21 4.90 10.76
N GLU A 500 -18.15 4.28 11.27
CA GLU A 500 -16.80 4.58 10.84
C GLU A 500 -16.62 4.06 9.41
N ILE A 501 -16.26 4.95 8.48
CA ILE A 501 -16.05 4.59 7.08
C ILE A 501 -14.70 5.15 6.64
N GLY A 502 -13.76 4.27 6.32
CA GLY A 502 -12.44 4.62 5.84
C GLY A 502 -12.21 4.25 4.37
N ILE A 503 -11.00 4.54 3.91
CA ILE A 503 -10.45 4.06 2.64
C ILE A 503 -9.03 3.58 2.88
N CYS A 504 -8.66 2.47 2.24
CA CYS A 504 -7.30 1.95 2.19
C CYS A 504 -6.86 1.72 0.74
N GLY A 505 -5.57 1.50 0.54
CA GLY A 505 -4.96 1.37 -0.79
C GLY A 505 -4.20 2.62 -1.24
N GLU A 506 -3.88 2.68 -2.54
CA GLU A 506 -3.02 3.73 -3.10
C GLU A 506 -3.68 5.12 -3.03
N HIS A 507 -4.98 5.18 -3.30
CA HIS A 507 -5.77 6.42 -3.27
C HIS A 507 -5.77 7.12 -1.91
N GLY A 508 -5.57 6.37 -0.82
CA GLY A 508 -5.47 6.95 0.53
C GLY A 508 -4.26 7.87 0.73
N GLY A 509 -3.27 7.81 -0.16
CA GLY A 509 -2.09 8.69 -0.18
C GLY A 509 -2.09 9.72 -1.32
N ASP A 510 -3.08 9.73 -2.20
CA ASP A 510 -3.19 10.68 -3.31
C ASP A 510 -3.92 11.96 -2.88
N PRO A 511 -3.32 13.16 -2.97
CA PRO A 511 -3.95 14.39 -2.47
C PRO A 511 -5.32 14.72 -3.07
N SER A 512 -5.54 14.49 -4.37
CA SER A 512 -6.86 14.64 -5.01
C SER A 512 -7.90 13.70 -4.40
N SER A 513 -7.54 12.43 -4.27
CA SER A 513 -8.41 11.40 -3.68
C SER A 513 -8.72 11.69 -2.22
N ILE A 514 -7.76 12.19 -1.43
CA ILE A 514 -7.99 12.59 -0.03
C ILE A 514 -8.98 13.75 0.05
N LYS A 515 -8.88 14.73 -0.86
CA LYS A 515 -9.85 15.84 -0.94
C LYS A 515 -11.25 15.32 -1.27
N PHE A 516 -11.37 14.39 -2.22
CA PHE A 516 -12.64 13.71 -2.51
C PHE A 516 -13.17 12.99 -1.27
N CYS A 517 -12.34 12.18 -0.60
CA CYS A 517 -12.73 11.42 0.59
C CYS A 517 -13.23 12.32 1.72
N TYR A 518 -12.55 13.45 1.95
CA TYR A 518 -12.99 14.46 2.91
C TYR A 518 -14.36 15.07 2.53
N LYS A 519 -14.56 15.43 1.26
CA LYS A 519 -15.83 15.99 0.76
C LYS A 519 -16.98 14.98 0.84
N SER A 520 -16.70 13.72 0.57
CA SER A 520 -17.65 12.60 0.68
C SER A 520 -17.92 12.19 2.13
N GLY A 521 -17.18 12.75 3.08
CA GLY A 521 -17.42 12.59 4.51
C GLY A 521 -16.83 11.33 5.12
N LEU A 522 -15.77 10.74 4.54
CA LEU A 522 -15.08 9.61 5.16
C LEU A 522 -14.51 10.00 6.54
N SER A 523 -14.44 9.01 7.44
CA SER A 523 -13.88 9.15 8.78
C SER A 523 -12.35 9.22 8.76
N TYR A 524 -11.71 8.45 7.89
CA TYR A 524 -10.25 8.45 7.72
C TYR A 524 -9.82 8.05 6.30
N VAL A 525 -8.58 8.37 5.95
CA VAL A 525 -7.83 7.79 4.83
C VAL A 525 -6.64 6.99 5.37
N SER A 526 -6.21 5.94 4.66
CA SER A 526 -5.07 5.11 5.05
C SER A 526 -4.06 4.98 3.92
N ALA A 527 -2.82 5.39 4.17
CA ALA A 527 -1.73 5.44 3.17
C ALA A 527 -0.51 4.62 3.61
N SER A 528 0.42 4.32 2.70
CA SER A 528 1.72 3.74 3.10
C SER A 528 2.46 4.63 4.11
N PRO A 529 3.34 4.10 4.97
CA PRO A 529 4.01 4.88 6.01
C PRO A 529 4.70 6.13 5.47
N HIS A 530 5.42 6.01 4.35
CA HIS A 530 6.10 7.14 3.70
C HIS A 530 5.14 8.20 3.14
N ARG A 531 3.87 7.87 2.90
CA ARG A 531 2.87 8.84 2.43
C ARG A 531 2.07 9.50 3.53
N ILE A 532 2.27 9.12 4.79
CA ILE A 532 1.57 9.72 5.93
C ILE A 532 1.76 11.24 6.01
N PRO A 533 2.99 11.81 5.88
CA PRO A 533 3.16 13.26 5.93
C PRO A 533 2.40 13.99 4.82
N ILE A 534 2.39 13.42 3.61
CA ILE A 534 1.66 13.96 2.44
C ILE A 534 0.16 13.91 2.69
N ALA A 535 -0.34 12.78 3.19
CA ALA A 535 -1.75 12.60 3.49
C ALA A 535 -2.23 13.57 4.59
N ILE A 536 -1.41 13.83 5.60
CA ILE A 536 -1.69 14.83 6.65
C ILE A 536 -1.85 16.24 6.05
N VAL A 537 -0.91 16.66 5.19
CA VAL A 537 -0.95 17.97 4.54
C VAL A 537 -2.14 18.07 3.59
N ALA A 538 -2.37 17.06 2.75
CA ALA A 538 -3.52 17.02 1.84
C ALA A 538 -4.86 17.05 2.59
N ALA A 539 -4.97 16.32 3.70
CA ALA A 539 -6.16 16.33 4.56
C ALA A 539 -6.41 17.71 5.19
N ALA A 540 -5.36 18.44 5.58
CA ALA A 540 -5.48 19.82 6.06
C ALA A 540 -5.92 20.76 4.93
N GLN A 541 -5.29 20.65 3.75
CA GLN A 541 -5.64 21.44 2.58
C GLN A 541 -7.08 21.23 2.13
N ALA A 542 -7.60 19.99 2.21
CA ALA A 542 -8.99 19.68 1.89
C ALA A 542 -10.00 20.46 2.78
N VAL A 543 -9.65 20.70 4.05
CA VAL A 543 -10.46 21.54 4.96
C VAL A 543 -10.41 23.00 4.53
N LEU A 544 -9.23 23.46 4.13
CA LEU A 544 -8.99 24.84 3.73
C LEU A 544 -9.64 25.15 2.37
N GLU A 545 -9.66 24.23 1.41
CA GLU A 545 -10.27 24.43 0.08
C GLU A 545 -11.78 24.67 0.07
N LYS A 546 -12.46 24.58 1.22
CA LYS A 546 -13.87 24.98 1.29
C LYS A 546 -14.04 26.40 0.74
N PRO A 547 -15.03 26.62 -0.15
CA PRO A 547 -15.35 27.97 -0.57
C PRO A 547 -15.68 28.74 0.69
N GLN A 548 -15.05 29.90 0.88
CA GLN A 548 -15.51 30.86 1.88
C GLN A 548 -17.03 30.97 1.68
N LYS A 549 -17.83 30.46 2.62
CA LYS A 549 -19.24 30.85 2.71
C LYS A 549 -19.18 32.36 2.82
N THR A 550 -19.44 33.06 1.72
CA THR A 550 -19.62 34.51 1.70
C THR A 550 -20.57 34.81 2.84
N SER A 551 -20.03 35.41 3.91
CA SER A 551 -20.83 35.64 5.10
C SER A 551 -21.98 36.53 4.66
N LYS A 552 -23.22 36.02 4.73
CA LYS A 552 -24.44 36.81 4.44
C LYS A 552 -24.55 38.07 5.33
N LYS A 553 -23.64 38.26 6.30
CA LYS A 553 -23.47 39.48 7.10
C LYS A 553 -22.80 40.64 6.35
N SER A 554 -21.96 40.42 5.33
CA SER A 554 -21.35 41.53 4.57
C SER A 554 -22.32 42.18 3.57
N LYS A 555 -23.21 41.39 2.93
CA LYS A 555 -24.26 41.93 2.02
C LYS A 555 -25.34 42.75 2.74
N LYS A 556 -25.63 42.48 4.02
CA LYS A 556 -26.58 43.31 4.81
C LYS A 556 -26.00 44.65 5.26
N LYS A 557 -24.68 44.76 5.48
CA LYS A 557 -24.01 46.05 5.76
C LYS A 557 -23.86 46.91 4.50
N ALA A 558 -23.61 46.32 3.34
CA ALA A 558 -23.57 47.04 2.07
C ALA A 558 -24.95 47.63 1.68
N LYS A 559 -26.05 46.88 1.85
CA LYS A 559 -27.42 47.38 1.60
C LYS A 559 -27.91 48.45 2.59
N LYS A 560 -27.31 48.57 3.77
CA LYS A 560 -27.66 49.63 4.76
C LYS A 560 -26.88 50.92 4.54
N LYS A 561 -25.70 50.87 3.89
CA LYS A 561 -24.93 52.06 3.49
C LYS A 561 -25.40 52.68 2.18
N SER A 562 -26.15 51.95 1.34
CA SER A 562 -26.76 52.49 0.11
C SER A 562 -28.18 53.06 0.32
N LYS A 563 -28.62 53.19 1.58
CA LYS A 563 -29.95 53.69 1.97
C LYS A 563 -29.85 54.77 3.07
N ARG A 564 -28.71 55.44 3.19
CA ARG A 564 -28.51 56.59 4.05
C ARG A 564 -27.77 57.67 3.30
#